data_AF-A0A7X6DT55-F1
#
_entry.id   AF-A0A7X6DT55-F1
#
_cell.length_a   1.000
_cell.length_b   1.000
_cell.length_c   1.000
_cell.angle_alpha   90.00
_cell.angle_beta   90.00
_cell.angle_gamma   90.00
#
_symmetry.space_group_name_H-M   'P 1'
#
loop_
_entity.id
_entity.type
_entity.pdbx_description
1 polymer ?
#
loop_
_entity_poly.entity_id
_entity_poly.type
_entity_poly.pdbx_seq_one_letter_code
_entity_poly.pdbx_strand_id
1 'polypeptide(L)' 'MKIEFPEEPVWEPLQAVVGSRCREFMFMGQIALESGTIFSYKHIWTRRYLDLDREGRAYRYTGEVYVSTDLEEAIRYVFG' A
#
# COMPACT_ATOMS: atom_id res chain seq x y z
N MET A 1 7.31 14.73 2.76
CA MET A 1 6.17 13.86 2.43
C MET A 1 5.16 13.93 3.58
N LYS A 2 3.88 14.15 3.30
CA LYS A 2 2.82 14.22 4.31
C LYS A 2 1.92 13.00 4.16
N ILE A 3 1.64 12.31 5.26
CA ILE A 3 0.64 11.26 5.30
C ILE A 3 -0.70 11.91 5.63
N GLU A 4 -1.73 11.54 4.90
CA GLU A 4 -3.10 11.98 5.08
C GLU A 4 -3.97 10.81 5.50
N PHE A 5 -4.94 11.08 6.37
CA PHE A 5 -5.90 10.09 6.87
C PHE A 5 -7.29 10.56 6.45
N PRO A 6 -7.85 10.04 5.34
CA PRO A 6 -9.24 10.31 4.99
C PRO A 6 -10.20 9.83 6.10
N GLU A 7 -11.43 10.36 6.12
CA GLU A 7 -12.46 9.93 7.07
C GLU A 7 -12.77 8.43 6.95
N GLU A 8 -12.77 7.92 5.72
CA GLU A 8 -12.90 6.49 5.43
C GLU A 8 -11.63 5.94 4.76
N PRO A 9 -11.14 4.76 5.20
CA PRO A 9 -10.01 4.10 4.56
C PRO A 9 -10.38 3.64 3.15
N VAL A 10 -9.50 3.95 2.19
CA VAL A 10 -9.61 3.47 0.81
C VAL A 10 -9.08 2.03 0.78
N TRP A 11 -9.93 1.05 0.47
CA TRP A 11 -9.58 -0.38 0.52
C TRP A 11 -9.58 -1.04 -0.86
N GLU A 12 -10.20 -0.42 -1.85
CA GLU A 12 -10.41 -0.95 -3.19
C GLU A 12 -9.11 -1.39 -3.86
N PRO A 13 -8.00 -0.63 -3.79
CA PRO A 13 -6.73 -1.08 -4.36
C PRO A 13 -6.20 -2.35 -3.70
N LEU A 14 -6.25 -2.43 -2.37
CA LEU A 14 -5.80 -3.62 -1.65
C LEU A 14 -6.70 -4.82 -1.95
N GLN A 15 -8.01 -4.63 -1.98
CA GLN A 15 -8.99 -5.68 -2.31
C GLN A 15 -8.77 -6.21 -3.73
N ALA A 16 -8.47 -5.36 -4.70
CA ALA A 16 -8.16 -5.78 -6.07
C ALA A 16 -6.89 -6.64 -6.13
N VAL A 17 -5.89 -6.35 -5.30
CA VAL A 17 -4.58 -7.02 -5.31
C VAL A 17 -4.56 -8.32 -4.51
N VAL A 18 -5.12 -8.35 -3.29
CA VAL A 18 -5.04 -9.52 -2.40
C VAL A 18 -6.40 -10.18 -2.10
N GLY A 19 -7.48 -9.70 -2.71
CA GLY A 19 -8.83 -10.23 -2.52
C GLY A 19 -9.27 -10.15 -1.06
N SER A 20 -9.93 -11.21 -0.57
CA SER A 20 -10.43 -11.29 0.80
C SER A 20 -9.35 -11.23 1.88
N ARG A 21 -8.07 -11.39 1.52
CA ARG A 21 -6.95 -11.26 2.45
C ARG A 21 -6.66 -9.80 2.83
N CYS A 22 -7.35 -8.83 2.23
CA CYS A 22 -7.28 -7.42 2.64
C CYS A 22 -7.58 -7.23 4.14
N ARG A 23 -8.39 -8.11 4.74
CA ARG A 23 -8.67 -8.16 6.20
C ARG A 23 -7.45 -8.41 7.07
N GLU A 24 -6.35 -8.88 6.49
CA GLU A 24 -5.06 -9.12 7.18
C GLU A 24 -4.19 -7.86 7.23
N PHE A 25 -4.72 -6.71 6.80
CA PHE A 25 -4.00 -5.44 6.73
C PHE A 25 -4.70 -4.33 7.52
N MET A 26 -3.93 -3.32 7.89
CA MET A 26 -4.40 -2.06 8.43
C MET A 26 -4.10 -0.95 7.43
N PHE A 27 -5.06 -0.07 7.19
CA PHE A 27 -4.84 1.13 6.40
C PHE A 27 -4.01 2.14 7.21
N MET A 28 -2.93 2.62 6.63
CA MET A 28 -1.95 3.50 7.29
C MET A 28 -1.98 4.93 6.75
N GLY A 29 -2.97 5.25 5.92
CA GLY A 29 -3.13 6.55 5.30
C GLY A 29 -2.76 6.55 3.83
N GLN A 30 -2.83 7.74 3.24
CA GLN A 30 -2.50 8.00 1.85
C GLN A 30 -1.42 9.08 1.76
N ILE A 31 -0.67 9.07 0.66
CA ILE A 31 0.43 9.97 0.41
C ILE A 31 0.24 10.59 -0.96
N ALA A 32 0.04 11.91 -0.99
CA ALA A 32 -0.02 12.68 -2.22
C ALA A 32 1.38 12.89 -2.80
N LEU A 33 1.59 12.45 -4.02
CA LEU A 33 2.76 12.69 -4.86
C LEU A 33 2.33 13.48 -6.10
N GLU A 34 3.28 14.09 -6.80
CA GLU A 34 3.00 14.75 -8.09
C GLU A 34 2.45 13.77 -9.14
N SER A 35 2.84 12.50 -9.05
CA SER A 35 2.43 11.44 -9.97
C SER A 35 1.09 10.77 -9.60
N GLY A 36 0.50 11.10 -8.44
CA GLY A 36 -0.72 10.44 -7.96
C GLY A 36 -0.72 10.23 -6.45
N THR A 37 -1.66 9.41 -5.97
CA THR A 37 -1.78 9.08 -4.54
C THR A 37 -1.36 7.64 -4.30
N ILE A 38 -0.54 7.43 -3.28
CA ILE A 38 -0.18 6.11 -2.78
C ILE A 38 -0.97 5.82 -1.50
N PHE A 39 -1.61 4.67 -1.45
CA PHE A 39 -2.32 4.12 -0.30
C PHE A 39 -1.42 3.10 0.39
N SER A 40 -1.22 3.27 1.70
CA SER A 40 -0.30 2.45 2.47
C SER A 40 -1.05 1.44 3.33
N TYR A 41 -0.73 0.16 3.17
CA TYR A 41 -1.36 -0.92 3.91
C TYR A 41 -0.31 -1.73 4.68
N LYS A 42 -0.50 -1.86 5.99
CA LYS A 42 0.40 -2.64 6.85
C LYS A 42 -0.17 -4.00 7.14
N HIS A 43 0.53 -5.05 6.74
CA HIS A 43 0.14 -6.41 7.10
C HIS A 43 0.22 -6.60 8.62
N ILE A 44 -0.84 -7.13 9.22
CA ILE A 44 -1.03 -7.19 10.68
C ILE A 44 0.08 -8.01 11.34
N TRP A 45 0.43 -9.16 10.75
CA TRP A 45 1.36 -10.13 11.33
C TRP A 45 2.82 -9.81 11.05
N THR A 46 3.20 -9.66 9.79
CA THR A 46 4.60 -9.43 9.38
C THR A 46 5.04 -7.99 9.61
N ARG A 47 4.09 -7.07 9.83
CA ARG A 47 4.32 -5.61 9.97
C ARG A 47 4.92 -4.96 8.73
N ARG A 48 5.01 -5.70 7.62
CA ARG A 48 5.50 -5.23 6.32
C ARG A 48 4.41 -4.45 5.60
N TYR A 49 4.84 -3.50 4.78
CA TYR A 49 3.96 -2.57 4.07
C TYR A 49 3.78 -3.01 2.63
N LEU A 50 2.54 -2.93 2.15
CA LEU A 50 2.17 -2.97 0.74
C LEU A 50 1.64 -1.59 0.40
N ASP A 51 2.37 -0.86 -0.42
CA ASP A 51 2.00 0.50 -0.84
C ASP A 51 1.54 0.45 -2.31
N LEU A 52 0.33 0.95 -2.57
CA LEU A 52 -0.34 0.79 -3.86
C LEU A 52 -0.87 2.14 -4.38
N ASP A 53 -0.86 2.36 -5.68
CA ASP A 53 -1.71 3.40 -6.29
C ASP A 53 -3.16 2.92 -6.46
N ARG A 54 -4.01 3.72 -7.11
CA ARG A 54 -5.42 3.38 -7.32
C ARG A 54 -5.61 2.21 -8.30
N GLU A 55 -4.65 2.04 -9.19
CA GLU A 55 -4.59 1.01 -10.23
C GLU A 55 -3.99 -0.31 -9.72
N GLY A 56 -3.54 -0.36 -8.46
CA GLY A 56 -2.96 -1.55 -7.84
C GLY A 56 -1.48 -1.77 -8.17
N ARG A 57 -0.78 -0.75 -8.68
CA ARG A 57 0.67 -0.82 -8.90
C ARG A 57 1.39 -0.68 -7.57
N ALA A 58 2.39 -1.52 -7.36
CA ALA A 58 3.14 -1.54 -6.12
C ALA A 58 4.29 -0.52 -6.12
N TYR A 59 4.52 0.04 -4.93
CA TYR A 59 5.62 0.95 -4.67
C TYR A 59 6.36 0.56 -3.39
N ARG A 60 7.60 1.02 -3.27
CA ARG A 60 8.41 0.90 -2.06
C ARG A 60 8.98 2.26 -1.69
N TYR A 61 8.88 2.62 -0.42
CA TYR A 61 9.56 3.80 0.10
C TYR A 61 11.05 3.51 0.33
N THR A 62 11.94 4.31 -0.26
CA THR A 62 13.40 4.16 -0.16
C THR A 62 14.02 4.93 1.01
N GLY A 63 13.22 5.65 1.79
CA GLY A 63 13.69 6.61 2.80
C GLY A 63 13.54 8.06 2.35
N GLU A 64 13.44 8.30 1.04
CA GLU A 64 13.28 9.64 0.46
C GLU A 64 12.07 9.72 -0.48
N VAL A 65 11.90 8.70 -1.34
CA VAL A 65 10.88 8.68 -2.39
C VAL A 65 10.21 7.32 -2.48
N TYR A 66 9.03 7.30 -3.10
CA TYR A 66 8.42 6.07 -3.56
C TYR A 66 8.92 5.73 -4.96
N VAL A 67 9.35 4.48 -5.13
CA VAL A 67 9.71 3.92 -6.43
C VAL A 67 8.80 2.76 -6.76
N SER A 68 8.46 2.58 -8.03
CA SER A 68 7.68 1.41 -8.45
C SER A 68 8.46 0.13 -8.16
N THR A 69 7.73 -0.93 -7.85
CA THR A 69 8.29 -2.26 -7.63
C THR A 69 7.41 -3.31 -8.26
N ASP A 70 7.93 -4.53 -8.40
CA ASP A 70 7.14 -5.65 -8.91
C ASP A 70 6.03 -6.00 -7.91
N LEU A 71 4.80 -6.12 -8.42
CA LEU A 71 3.63 -6.39 -7.58
C LEU A 71 3.72 -7.76 -6.92
N GLU A 72 4.15 -8.77 -7.66
CA GLU A 72 4.20 -10.14 -7.16
C GLU A 72 5.28 -10.27 -6.07
N GLU A 73 6.45 -9.65 -6.26
CA GLU A 73 7.48 -9.55 -5.23
C GLU A 73 6.99 -8.82 -3.98
N ALA A 74 6.28 -7.70 -4.14
CA ALA A 74 5.71 -6.96 -3.01
C ALA A 74 4.70 -7.78 -2.21
N ILE A 75 3.85 -8.56 -2.89
CA ILE A 75 2.90 -9.48 -2.27
C ILE A 75 3.63 -10.59 -1.50
N ARG A 76 4.61 -11.26 -2.13
CA ARG A 76 5.41 -12.30 -1.47
C ARG A 76 6.11 -11.73 -0.23
N TYR A 77 6.70 -10.55 -0.37
CA TYR A 77 7.35 -9.86 0.73
C TYR A 77 6.40 -9.63 1.90
N VAL A 78 5.18 -9.13 1.70
CA VAL A 78 4.30 -8.85 2.85
C VAL A 78 3.77 -10.10 3.55
N PHE A 79 3.67 -11.24 2.87
CA PHE A 79 3.15 -12.47 3.47
C PHE A 79 4.18 -13.36 4.16
N GLY A 80 5.47 -13.15 3.95
CA GLY A 80 6.52 -13.94 4.59
C GLY A 80 7.29 -14.75 3.58
#